data_AF-A0A5F2G949-F1
#
_entry.id   AF-A0A5F2G949-F1
#
_cell.length_a   1.000
_cell.length_b   1.000
_cell.length_c   1.000
_cell.angle_alpha   90.00
_cell.angle_beta   90.00
_cell.angle_gamma   90.00
#
_symmetry.space_group_name_H-M   'P 1'
#
loop_
_entity.id
_entity.type
_entity.pdbx_description
1 polymer ?
#
loop_
_entity_poly.entity_id
_entity_poly.type
_entity_poly.pdbx_seq_one_letter_code
_entity_poly.pdbx_strand_id
1 'polypeptide(L)' 'MPKSLRSPRHQRFLAQLISLRKVKGLTQAQVAEKLGRPQSFVAKYEGGERRLDVIEFLDVTAALDADPCEILLSLRT' A
#
# COMPACT_ATOMS: atom_id res chain seq x y z
N MET A 1 -15.24 17.60 -5.50
CA MET A 1 -13.84 17.87 -5.90
C MET A 1 -13.06 16.56 -5.72
N PRO A 2 -12.44 15.95 -6.74
CA PRO A 2 -11.70 14.73 -6.46
C PRO A 2 -10.45 15.16 -5.70
N LYS A 3 -10.43 14.93 -4.37
CA LYS A 3 -9.22 15.06 -3.55
C LYS A 3 -8.15 14.24 -4.26
N SER A 4 -7.19 14.90 -4.90
CA SER A 4 -6.21 14.30 -5.80
C SER A 4 -5.61 12.99 -5.26
N LEU A 5 -5.35 12.02 -6.15
CA LEU A 5 -4.50 10.84 -5.89
C LEU A 5 -3.10 11.22 -5.32
N ARG A 6 -2.77 12.51 -5.31
CA ARG A 6 -1.51 13.09 -4.85
C ARG A 6 -1.66 13.96 -3.61
N SER A 7 -2.69 13.76 -2.78
CA SER A 7 -2.73 14.45 -1.47
C SER A 7 -1.52 14.06 -0.62
N PRO A 8 -0.96 14.96 0.21
CA PRO A 8 0.18 14.63 1.07
C PRO A 8 -0.06 13.42 1.98
N ARG A 9 -1.29 13.26 2.51
CA ARG A 9 -1.66 12.10 3.33
C ARG A 9 -1.64 10.79 2.53
N HIS A 10 -2.09 10.80 1.28
CA HIS A 10 -2.04 9.61 0.41
C HIS A 10 -0.60 9.24 0.05
N GLN A 11 0.26 10.23 -0.21
CA GLN A 11 1.68 9.98 -0.44
C GLN A 11 2.37 9.37 0.78
N ARG A 12 2.07 9.86 1.99
CA ARG A 12 2.56 9.26 3.25
C ARG A 12 2.09 7.81 3.41
N PHE A 13 0.81 7.56 3.14
CA PHE A 13 0.23 6.21 3.17
C PHE A 13 0.99 5.24 2.23
N LEU A 14 1.19 5.63 0.97
CA LEU A 14 1.93 4.78 0.02
C LEU A 14 3.40 4.61 0.42
N ALA A 15 4.06 5.67 0.88
CA ALA A 15 5.45 5.61 1.31
C ALA A 15 5.66 4.60 2.46
N GLN A 16 4.69 4.49 3.38
CA GLN A 16 4.74 3.49 4.45
C GLN A 16 4.61 2.06 3.93
N LEU A 17 3.64 1.78 3.05
CA LEU A 17 3.50 0.46 2.45
C LEU A 17 4.76 0.05 1.67
N ILE A 18 5.32 0.97 0.87
CA ILE A 18 6.56 0.75 0.12
C ILE A 18 7.73 0.50 1.07
N SER A 19 7.83 1.26 2.16
CA SER A 19 8.87 1.09 3.17
C SER A 19 8.79 -0.29 3.83
N LEU A 20 7.60 -0.70 4.29
CA LEU A 20 7.37 -2.02 4.87
C LEU A 20 7.76 -3.15 3.92
N ARG A 21 7.33 -3.05 2.65
CA ARG A 21 7.72 -4.02 1.61
C ARG A 21 9.24 -4.12 1.48
N LYS A 22 9.93 -2.99 1.40
CA LYS A 22 11.39 -2.93 1.26
C LYS A 22 12.12 -3.47 2.49
N VAL A 23 11.67 -3.13 3.70
CA VAL A 23 12.22 -3.65 4.97
C VAL A 23 12.10 -5.17 5.03
N LYS A 24 11.01 -5.73 4.49
CA LYS A 24 10.82 -7.19 4.39
C LYS A 24 11.54 -7.84 3.20
N GLY A 25 12.29 -7.08 2.41
CA GLY A 25 13.03 -7.59 1.25
C GLY A 25 12.14 -8.13 0.13
N LEU A 26 10.86 -7.74 0.09
CA LEU A 26 9.91 -8.24 -0.90
C LEU A 26 9.94 -7.40 -2.18
N THR A 27 9.91 -8.06 -3.32
CA THR A 27 9.64 -7.42 -4.62
C THR A 27 8.15 -7.15 -4.79
N GLN A 28 7.80 -6.25 -5.71
CA GLN A 28 6.38 -6.02 -6.06
C GLN A 28 5.71 -7.28 -6.61
N ALA A 29 6.45 -8.13 -7.34
CA ALA A 29 5.95 -9.39 -7.88
C ALA A 29 5.61 -10.38 -6.76
N GLN A 30 6.45 -10.52 -5.74
CA GLN A 30 6.19 -11.39 -4.58
C GLN A 30 4.98 -10.93 -3.76
N VAL A 31 4.79 -9.63 -3.58
CA VAL A 31 3.58 -9.11 -2.93
C VAL A 31 2.34 -9.42 -3.77
N ALA A 32 2.43 -9.23 -5.09
CA ALA A 32 1.32 -9.52 -6.00
C ALA A 32 0.94 -11.01 -6.02
N GLU A 33 1.93 -11.90 -5.98
CA GLU A 33 1.75 -13.34 -5.85
C GLU A 33 0.99 -13.70 -4.56
N LYS A 34 1.41 -13.15 -3.41
CA LYS A 34 0.70 -13.33 -2.13
C LYS A 34 -0.75 -12.85 -2.17
N LEU A 35 -1.04 -11.83 -2.98
CA LEU A 35 -2.38 -11.26 -3.14
C LEU A 35 -3.23 -11.98 -4.19
N GLY A 36 -2.67 -12.91 -4.97
CA GLY A 36 -3.35 -13.48 -6.14
C GLY A 36 -3.68 -12.43 -7.21
N ARG A 37 -2.84 -11.40 -7.36
CA ARG A 37 -3.04 -10.27 -8.30
C ARG A 37 -1.87 -10.16 -9.29
N PRO A 38 -2.08 -9.52 -10.46
CA PRO A 38 -0.97 -9.15 -11.34
C PRO A 38 0.00 -8.19 -10.65
N GLN A 39 1.30 -8.26 -10.96
CA GLN A 39 2.31 -7.31 -10.42
C GLN A 39 1.95 -5.84 -10.70
N SER A 40 1.24 -5.57 -11.80
CA SER A 40 0.76 -4.22 -12.14
C SER A 40 -0.24 -3.65 -11.13
N PHE A 41 -0.94 -4.49 -10.35
CA PHE A 41 -1.75 -4.04 -9.21
C PHE A 41 -0.87 -3.32 -8.18
N VAL A 42 0.24 -3.94 -7.80
CA VAL A 42 1.21 -3.40 -6.84
C VAL A 42 1.90 -2.16 -7.38
N ALA A 43 2.40 -2.22 -8.63
CA ALA A 43 3.04 -1.08 -9.27
C ALA A 43 2.12 0.15 -9.32
N LYS A 44 0.84 -0.02 -9.69
CA LYS A 44 -0.11 1.07 -9.82
C LYS A 44 -0.47 1.72 -8.48
N TYR A 45 -0.66 0.94 -7.41
CA TYR A 45 -0.94 1.56 -6.11
C TYR A 45 0.31 2.19 -5.51
N GLU A 46 1.49 1.54 -5.59
CA GLU A 46 2.74 2.13 -5.10
C GLU A 46 3.12 3.41 -5.87
N GLY A 47 2.83 3.45 -7.17
CA GLY A 47 2.99 4.64 -8.02
C GLY A 47 1.93 5.72 -7.82
N GLY A 48 0.88 5.47 -7.04
CA GLY A 48 -0.22 6.41 -6.83
C GLY A 48 -1.13 6.61 -8.04
N GLU A 49 -1.07 5.74 -9.03
CA GLU A 49 -1.97 5.71 -10.19
C GLU A 49 -3.32 5.09 -9.84
N ARG A 50 -3.35 4.26 -8.78
CA ARG A 50 -4.54 3.56 -8.29
C ARG A 50 -4.68 3.74 -6.77
N ARG A 51 -5.91 3.90 -6.28
CA ARG A 51 -6.22 3.84 -4.84
C ARG A 51 -6.43 2.40 -4.41
N LEU A 52 -6.00 2.10 -3.19
CA LEU A 52 -6.51 0.96 -2.45
C LEU A 52 -7.81 1.37 -1.77
N ASP A 53 -8.84 0.55 -1.89
CA ASP A 53 -9.94 0.60 -0.92
C ASP A 53 -9.51 -0.03 0.41
N VAL A 54 -10.41 -0.03 1.40
CA VAL A 54 -10.09 -0.53 2.74
C VAL A 54 -9.83 -2.04 2.75
N ILE A 55 -10.54 -2.83 1.93
CA ILE A 55 -10.37 -4.29 1.88
C ILE A 55 -9.04 -4.61 1.21
N GLU A 56 -8.73 -3.94 0.10
CA GLU A 56 -7.45 -4.10 -0.58
C GLU A 56 -6.27 -3.66 0.30
N PHE A 57 -6.45 -2.63 1.13
CA PHE A 57 -5.46 -2.23 2.13
C PHE A 57 -5.25 -3.33 3.19
N LEU A 58 -6.31 -3.95 3.70
CA LEU A 58 -6.21 -5.07 4.63
C LEU A 58 -5.48 -6.26 4.00
N ASP A 59 -5.78 -6.59 2.74
CA ASP A 59 -5.10 -7.66 2.02
C ASP A 59 -3.60 -7.35 1.84
N VAL A 60 -3.26 -6.11 1.45
CA VAL A 60 -1.86 -5.67 1.28
C VAL A 60 -1.11 -5.73 2.62
N THR A 61 -1.72 -5.27 3.72
CA THR A 61 -1.08 -5.32 5.04
C THR A 61 -0.89 -6.74 5.54
N ALA A 62 -1.84 -7.64 5.29
CA ALA A 62 -1.67 -9.07 5.55
C ALA A 62 -0.54 -9.70 4.71
N ALA A 63 -0.46 -9.38 3.40
CA ALA A 63 0.63 -9.86 2.53
C ALA A 63 2.01 -9.34 2.96
N LEU A 64 2.05 -8.15 3.55
CA LEU A 64 3.22 -7.52 4.15
C LEU A 64 3.41 -7.91 5.62
N ASP A 65 2.55 -8.74 6.22
CA ASP A 65 2.62 -9.16 7.63
C ASP A 65 2.80 -7.94 8.57
N ALA A 66 1.92 -6.95 8.40
CA ALA A 66 1.91 -5.68 9.13
C ALA A 66 0.51 -5.40 9.72
N ASP A 67 0.44 -4.71 10.85
CA ASP A 67 -0.84 -4.31 11.44
C ASP A 67 -1.41 -3.07 10.71
N PRO A 68 -2.60 -3.17 10.07
CA PRO A 68 -3.25 -2.02 9.45
C PRO A 68 -3.53 -0.88 10.44
N CYS A 69 -3.75 -1.17 11.73
CA CYS A 69 -4.06 -0.16 12.74
C CYS A 69 -2.86 0.73 13.03
N GLU A 70 -1.65 0.18 13.08
CA GLU A 70 -0.41 0.95 13.26
C GLU A 70 -0.21 1.95 12.10
N ILE A 71 -0.46 1.50 10.87
CA ILE A 71 -0.38 2.35 9.67
C ILE A 71 -1.41 3.48 9.77
N LEU A 72 -2.66 3.17 10.07
CA LEU A 72 -3.72 4.19 10.19
C LEU A 72 -3.43 5.22 11.30
N LEU A 73 -2.92 4.78 12.45
CA LEU A 73 -2.55 5.65 13.56
C LEU A 73 -1.47 6.66 13.15
N SER A 74 -0.46 6.20 12.42
CA SER A 74 0.63 7.06 11.94
C SER A 74 0.21 8.10 10.88
N LEU A 75 -0.94 7.89 10.22
CA LEU A 75 -1.49 8.83 9.23
C LEU A 75 -2.43 9.88 9.84
N ARG A 76 -2.71 9.81 11.15
CA ARG A 76 -3.60 10.74 11.86
C ARG A 76 -2.99 12.14 12.03
N THR A 77 -1.66 12.23 12.09
CA THR A 77 -0.85 13.46 12.11
C THR A 77 -0.66 14.07 10.72
#